data_AF-A0A173ZSA6-F1
#
_entry.id   AF-A0A173ZSA6-F1
#
_cell.length_a   1.000
_cell.length_b   1.000
_cell.length_c   1.000
_cell.angle_alpha   90.00
_cell.angle_beta   90.00
_cell.angle_gamma   90.00
#
_symmetry.space_group_name_H-M   'P 1'
#
loop_
_entity.id
_entity.type
_entity.pdbx_description
1 polymer ?
#
loop_
_entity_poly.entity_id
_entity_poly.type
_entity_poly.pdbx_seq_one_letter_code
_entity_poly.pdbx_strand_id
1 'polypeptide(L)'
;MNIAIKIKELRESVGMTRKEFAEYTGIPIRTLEDWEAERRIPPAYVPRLLAYKLKYEKILQKNSLQNKDVNFIEDVDGLKIVLINDIRFKSRRKIDWNQIENILKEHIGKYYEILETSEVVYIGTDFPDEFSHSIDTKNIKGANEKAKANAIFAIDKLIKIANNKREYPDFKNKHGNKAKHGWYRYDTHFGIPVYDKNGMLERYNVFGARILIRCDENGDLYLYDIVRIKKETSRPLS
;
A
#
# COMPACT_ATOMS: atom_id res chain seq x y z
N MET A 1 33.86 0.04 2.95
CA MET A 1 33.04 -0.54 4.04
C MET A 1 32.01 -1.45 3.40
N ASN A 2 31.98 -2.74 3.75
CA ASN A 2 31.15 -3.73 3.06
C ASN A 2 29.66 -3.44 3.30
N ILE A 3 28.85 -3.42 2.23
CA ILE A 3 27.42 -3.13 2.28
C ILE A 3 26.67 -4.21 3.08
N ALA A 4 27.14 -5.46 3.02
CA ALA A 4 26.64 -6.58 3.82
C ALA A 4 26.85 -6.38 5.33
N ILE A 5 28.05 -5.90 5.73
CA ILE A 5 28.39 -5.60 7.12
C ILE A 5 27.40 -4.58 7.70
N LYS A 6 26.98 -3.57 6.93
CA LYS A 6 26.01 -2.57 7.39
C LYS A 6 24.63 -3.14 7.73
N ILE A 7 24.15 -4.16 7.00
CA ILE A 7 22.84 -4.77 7.32
C ILE A 7 22.92 -5.55 8.63
N LYS A 8 24.00 -6.32 8.81
CA LYS A 8 24.26 -7.05 10.05
C LYS A 8 24.37 -6.11 11.24
N GLU A 9 25.16 -5.04 11.11
CA GLU A 9 25.32 -4.00 12.13
C GLU A 9 23.97 -3.33 12.47
N LEU A 10 23.15 -3.02 11.47
CA LEU A 10 21.82 -2.43 11.68
C LEU A 10 20.91 -3.36 12.48
N ARG A 11 20.84 -4.65 12.13
CA ARG A 11 20.04 -5.63 12.89
C ARG A 11 20.54 -5.77 14.33
N GLU A 12 21.85 -5.91 14.51
CA GLU A 12 22.46 -6.05 15.83
C GLU A 12 22.25 -4.79 16.68
N SER A 13 22.27 -3.60 16.08
CA SER A 13 22.01 -2.33 16.77
C SER A 13 20.60 -2.17 17.34
N VAL A 14 19.65 -2.99 16.88
CA VAL A 14 18.27 -3.04 17.38
C VAL A 14 17.95 -4.32 18.14
N GLY A 15 18.95 -5.16 18.40
CA GLY A 15 18.83 -6.35 19.26
C GLY A 15 17.94 -7.46 18.68
N MET A 16 17.62 -7.42 17.39
CA MET A 16 16.75 -8.42 16.76
C MET A 16 17.54 -9.65 16.29
N THR A 17 16.95 -10.83 16.46
CA THR A 17 17.37 -12.05 15.77
C THR A 17 17.14 -11.92 14.27
N ARG A 18 17.78 -12.77 13.45
CA ARG A 18 17.53 -12.77 11.99
C ARG A 18 16.08 -13.02 11.64
N LYS A 19 15.41 -13.89 12.40
CA LYS A 19 14.00 -14.21 12.20
C LYS A 19 13.12 -12.99 12.50
N GLU A 20 13.32 -12.34 13.65
CA GLU A 20 12.58 -11.13 14.01
C GLU A 20 12.84 -10.00 13.03
N PHE A 21 14.10 -9.80 12.62
CA PHE A 21 14.44 -8.76 11.65
C PHE A 21 13.84 -9.04 10.26
N ALA A 22 13.81 -10.30 9.83
CA ALA A 22 13.16 -10.72 8.60
C ALA A 22 11.64 -10.47 8.65
N GLU A 23 10.98 -10.87 9.73
CA GLU A 23 9.55 -10.60 9.97
C GLU A 23 9.26 -9.10 10.01
N TYR A 24 10.11 -8.33 10.70
CA TYR A 24 10.00 -6.89 10.88
C TYR A 24 10.21 -6.09 9.59
N THR A 25 11.21 -6.46 8.80
CA THR A 25 11.52 -5.77 7.54
C THR A 25 10.67 -6.28 6.38
N GLY A 26 10.09 -7.48 6.50
CA GLY A 26 9.46 -8.20 5.40
C GLY A 26 10.46 -8.81 4.41
N ILE A 27 11.76 -8.78 4.72
CA ILE A 27 12.80 -9.43 3.92
C ILE A 27 12.81 -10.92 4.27
N PRO A 28 12.75 -11.85 3.30
CA PRO A 28 12.86 -13.28 3.58
C PRO A 28 14.12 -13.60 4.38
N ILE A 29 14.01 -14.43 5.42
CA ILE A 29 15.13 -14.76 6.31
C ILE A 29 16.36 -15.27 5.55
N ARG A 30 16.16 -16.07 4.50
CA ARG A 30 17.25 -16.55 3.63
C ARG A 30 17.96 -15.43 2.88
N THR A 31 17.22 -14.42 2.43
CA THR A 31 17.80 -13.24 1.76
C THR A 31 18.65 -12.44 2.75
N LEU A 32 18.17 -12.27 3.99
CA LEU A 32 18.93 -11.63 5.05
C LEU A 32 20.19 -12.42 5.40
N GLU A 33 20.10 -13.75 5.51
CA GLU A 33 21.24 -14.64 5.74
C GLU A 33 22.29 -14.55 4.62
N ASP A 34 21.85 -14.55 3.36
CA ASP A 34 22.73 -14.42 2.20
C ASP A 34 23.43 -13.05 2.15
N TRP A 35 22.75 -11.99 2.57
CA TRP A 35 23.35 -10.67 2.70
C TRP A 35 24.36 -10.62 3.83
N GLU A 36 24.02 -11.09 5.03
CA GLU A 36 24.94 -11.06 6.19
C GLU A 36 26.15 -11.98 6.04
N ALA A 37 26.02 -13.07 5.27
CA ALA A 37 27.10 -13.98 4.95
C ALA A 37 27.93 -13.53 3.73
N GLU A 38 27.65 -12.34 3.18
CA GLU A 38 28.29 -11.77 1.99
C GLU A 38 28.17 -12.64 0.72
N ARG A 39 27.27 -13.64 0.74
CA ARG A 39 26.96 -14.48 -0.43
C ARG A 39 26.30 -13.67 -1.53
N ARG A 40 25.59 -12.60 -1.16
CA ARG A 40 25.00 -11.63 -2.08
C ARG A 40 25.11 -10.22 -1.52
N ILE A 41 25.34 -9.26 -2.41
CA ILE A 41 25.44 -7.85 -2.06
C ILE A 41 24.07 -7.20 -2.26
N PRO A 42 23.44 -6.65 -1.21
CA PRO A 42 22.18 -5.92 -1.36
C PRO A 42 22.41 -4.64 -2.17
N PRO A 43 21.41 -4.15 -2.93
CA PRO A 43 21.51 -2.85 -3.59
C PRO A 43 21.90 -1.75 -2.59
N ALA A 44 22.74 -0.81 -3.02
CA ALA A 44 23.35 0.19 -2.12
C ALA A 44 22.35 1.07 -1.34
N TYR A 45 21.12 1.21 -1.85
CA TYR A 45 20.05 1.93 -1.18
C TYR A 45 19.38 1.13 -0.04
N VAL A 46 19.49 -0.20 -0.03
CA VAL A 46 18.78 -1.07 0.93
C VAL A 46 19.22 -0.82 2.39
N PRO A 47 20.52 -0.80 2.74
CA PRO A 47 20.92 -0.49 4.11
C PRO A 47 20.47 0.91 4.55
N ARG A 48 20.43 1.87 3.61
CA ARG A 48 19.94 3.23 3.88
C ARG A 48 18.45 3.22 4.20
N LEU A 49 17.64 2.48 3.43
CA LEU A 49 16.20 2.33 3.69
C LEU A 49 15.93 1.62 5.01
N LEU A 50 16.69 0.57 5.33
CA LEU A 50 16.58 -0.14 6.61
C LEU A 50 16.94 0.78 7.78
N ALA A 51 18.06 1.51 7.69
CA ALA A 51 18.46 2.48 8.70
C ALA A 51 17.41 3.59 8.87
N TYR A 52 16.84 4.07 7.78
CA TYR A 52 15.77 5.07 7.80
C TYR A 52 14.52 4.53 8.49
N LYS A 53 14.06 3.32 8.12
CA LYS A 53 12.91 2.64 8.75
C LYS A 53 13.13 2.49 10.26
N LEU A 54 14.28 1.97 10.68
CA LEU A 54 14.62 1.78 12.09
C LEU A 54 14.70 3.11 12.87
N LYS A 55 15.25 4.16 12.25
CA LYS A 55 15.33 5.50 12.86
C LYS A 55 13.96 6.16 12.95
N TYR A 56 13.17 6.10 11.90
CA TYR A 56 11.81 6.60 11.84
C TYR A 56 10.93 5.89 12.87
N GLU A 57 11.09 4.57 13.04
CA GLU A 57 10.37 3.82 14.05
C GLU A 57 10.87 4.06 15.48
N LYS A 58 12.15 4.36 15.71
CA LYS A 58 12.60 4.87 17.03
C LYS A 58 12.00 6.24 17.34
N ILE A 59 11.85 7.10 16.33
CA ILE A 59 11.19 8.41 16.46
C ILE A 59 9.68 8.21 16.73
N LEU A 60 9.04 7.26 16.05
CA LEU A 60 7.66 6.87 16.30
C LEU A 60 7.51 6.25 17.69
N GLN A 61 8.32 5.27 18.11
CA GLN A 61 8.27 4.64 19.44
C GLN A 61 8.39 5.66 20.58
N LYS A 62 9.20 6.72 20.40
CA LYS A 62 9.31 7.82 21.36
C LYS A 62 8.04 8.67 21.45
N ASN A 63 7.22 8.65 20.40
CA ASN A 63 5.92 9.31 20.29
C ASN A 63 4.72 8.34 20.40
N SER A 64 4.90 7.01 20.47
CA SER A 64 3.85 6.02 20.20
C SER A 64 3.87 4.82 21.17
N LEU A 65 3.52 5.04 22.43
CA LEU A 65 2.94 3.99 23.28
C LEU A 65 1.52 3.55 22.81
N GLN A 66 1.08 3.89 21.59
CA GLN A 66 -0.29 3.62 21.12
C GLN A 66 -0.51 3.14 19.67
N ASN A 67 0.47 3.01 18.76
CA ASN A 67 0.13 2.53 17.40
C ASN A 67 1.25 1.77 16.68
N LYS A 68 0.95 0.54 16.26
CA LYS A 68 1.87 -0.45 15.67
C LYS A 68 1.83 -0.52 14.12
N ASP A 69 1.08 0.34 13.43
CA ASP A 69 0.69 0.07 12.04
C ASP A 69 0.97 1.20 11.05
N VAL A 70 2.23 1.36 10.61
CA VAL A 70 2.55 2.23 9.48
C VAL A 70 3.64 1.63 8.57
N ASN A 71 3.23 0.93 7.51
CA ASN A 71 4.10 0.40 6.44
C ASN A 71 4.03 1.27 5.17
N PHE A 72 4.43 2.55 5.26
CA PHE A 72 4.66 3.39 4.08
C PHE A 72 6.08 3.98 4.09
N ILE A 73 6.62 4.21 2.90
CA ILE A 73 7.85 4.97 2.69
C ILE A 73 7.49 6.36 2.18
N GLU A 74 8.40 7.30 2.30
CA GLU A 74 8.29 8.63 1.73
C GLU A 74 9.37 8.76 0.66
N ASP A 75 9.01 9.21 -0.54
CA ASP A 75 10.01 9.53 -1.56
C ASP A 75 10.68 10.88 -1.29
N VAL A 76 11.55 11.31 -2.19
CA VAL A 76 12.32 12.56 -2.05
C VAL A 76 11.44 13.82 -2.08
N ASP A 77 10.23 13.73 -2.63
CA ASP A 77 9.29 14.84 -2.79
C ASP A 77 8.22 14.85 -1.69
N GLY A 78 8.32 13.95 -0.71
CA GLY A 78 7.35 13.83 0.37
C GLY A 78 6.17 12.90 0.06
N LEU A 79 6.20 12.19 -1.06
CA LEU A 79 5.11 11.30 -1.45
C LEU A 79 5.12 10.02 -0.61
N LYS A 80 4.05 9.81 0.14
CA LYS A 80 3.84 8.59 0.92
C LYS A 80 3.41 7.44 0.00
N ILE A 81 4.11 6.31 0.10
CA ILE A 81 3.87 5.09 -0.71
C ILE A 81 3.74 3.89 0.23
N VAL A 82 2.58 3.22 0.22
CA VAL A 82 2.35 1.99 0.99
C VAL A 82 3.07 0.81 0.34
N LEU A 83 3.85 0.03 1.10
CA LEU A 83 4.49 -1.18 0.56
C LEU A 83 3.63 -2.42 0.84
N ILE A 84 3.10 -3.04 -0.22
CA ILE A 84 2.29 -4.27 -0.14
C ILE A 84 3.20 -5.48 -0.38
N ASN A 85 3.86 -5.95 0.68
CA ASN A 85 4.83 -7.04 0.59
C ASN A 85 4.18 -8.43 0.48
N ASP A 86 3.09 -8.66 1.22
CA ASP A 86 2.33 -9.92 1.20
C ASP A 86 1.37 -9.96 0.01
N ILE A 87 1.91 -10.09 -1.20
CA ILE A 87 1.11 -10.23 -2.41
C ILE A 87 0.59 -11.66 -2.59
N ARG A 88 -0.73 -11.80 -2.66
CA ARG A 88 -1.39 -13.09 -2.90
C ARG A 88 -1.66 -13.33 -4.39
N PHE A 89 -1.90 -12.26 -5.16
CA PHE A 89 -2.22 -12.34 -6.58
C PHE A 89 -0.98 -12.09 -7.46
N LYS A 90 -0.08 -13.08 -7.51
CA LYS A 90 1.22 -13.01 -8.25
C LYS A 90 1.23 -13.70 -9.61
N SER A 91 0.43 -14.76 -9.78
CA SER A 91 0.48 -15.64 -10.96
C SER A 91 -0.01 -14.97 -12.25
N ARG A 92 0.21 -15.59 -13.42
CA ARG A 92 -0.36 -15.15 -14.70
C ARG A 92 -1.85 -15.52 -14.88
N ARG A 93 -2.45 -16.20 -13.91
CA ARG A 93 -3.88 -16.56 -13.95
C ARG A 93 -4.73 -15.29 -13.88
N LYS A 94 -5.90 -15.37 -14.51
CA LYS A 94 -6.93 -14.33 -14.42
C LYS A 94 -7.39 -14.20 -12.97
N ILE A 95 -7.70 -12.98 -12.56
CA ILE A 95 -8.24 -12.69 -11.23
C ILE A 95 -9.71 -13.13 -11.18
N ASP A 96 -10.07 -13.88 -10.14
CA ASP A 96 -11.46 -14.13 -9.80
C ASP A 96 -11.97 -12.97 -8.93
N TRP A 97 -12.71 -12.07 -9.57
CA TRP A 97 -13.22 -10.87 -8.89
C TRP A 97 -14.34 -11.19 -7.89
N ASN A 98 -15.07 -12.30 -8.05
CA ASN A 98 -16.07 -12.72 -7.07
C ASN A 98 -15.39 -13.20 -5.78
N GLN A 99 -14.22 -13.85 -5.90
CA GLN A 99 -13.40 -14.18 -4.73
C GLN A 99 -12.96 -12.92 -3.99
N ILE A 100 -12.54 -11.88 -4.73
CA ILE A 100 -12.13 -10.60 -4.13
C ILE A 100 -13.30 -9.93 -3.43
N GLU A 101 -14.48 -9.85 -4.07
CA GLU A 101 -15.69 -9.28 -3.47
C GLU A 101 -16.00 -9.94 -2.11
N ASN A 102 -15.90 -11.27 -2.04
CA ASN A 102 -16.14 -11.99 -0.79
C ASN A 102 -15.11 -11.68 0.30
N ILE A 103 -13.82 -11.53 -0.05
CA ILE A 103 -12.78 -11.09 0.91
C ILE A 103 -13.10 -9.68 1.42
N LEU A 104 -13.54 -8.78 0.53
CA LEU A 104 -13.84 -7.39 0.87
C LEU A 104 -15.04 -7.25 1.83
N LYS A 105 -15.96 -8.22 1.85
CA LYS A 105 -17.08 -8.24 2.82
C LYS A 105 -16.59 -8.27 4.27
N GLU A 106 -15.41 -8.81 4.56
CA GLU A 106 -14.80 -8.79 5.89
C GLU A 106 -14.39 -7.38 6.36
N HIS A 107 -14.38 -6.39 5.46
CA HIS A 107 -14.09 -5.01 5.79
C HIS A 107 -15.34 -4.17 6.08
N ILE A 108 -16.55 -4.68 5.78
CA ILE A 108 -17.80 -3.93 6.00
C ILE A 108 -17.94 -3.54 7.47
N GLY A 109 -18.32 -2.28 7.71
CA GLY A 109 -18.50 -1.72 9.05
C GLY A 109 -17.20 -1.23 9.71
N LYS A 110 -16.03 -1.44 9.09
CA LYS A 110 -14.77 -0.83 9.53
C LYS A 110 -14.69 0.62 9.08
N TYR A 111 -13.81 1.39 9.72
CA TYR A 111 -13.50 2.77 9.35
C TYR A 111 -12.01 3.04 9.55
N TYR A 112 -11.50 4.04 8.82
CA TYR A 112 -10.11 4.47 8.88
C TYR A 112 -10.02 5.99 8.75
N GLU A 113 -9.06 6.58 9.42
CA GLU A 113 -8.81 8.03 9.38
C GLU A 113 -7.73 8.37 8.36
N ILE A 114 -7.97 9.41 7.55
CA ILE A 114 -6.97 10.04 6.69
C ILE A 114 -6.07 10.92 7.55
N LEU A 115 -4.76 10.65 7.57
CA LEU A 115 -3.83 11.36 8.46
C LEU A 115 -3.66 12.85 8.15
N GLU A 116 -3.87 13.25 6.90
CA GLU A 116 -3.68 14.64 6.46
C GLU A 116 -4.87 15.53 6.81
N THR A 117 -6.08 15.00 6.75
CA THR A 117 -7.33 15.77 6.90
C THR A 117 -8.11 15.43 8.16
N SER A 118 -7.71 14.38 8.89
CA SER A 118 -8.46 13.78 10.00
C SER A 118 -9.88 13.35 9.66
N GLU A 119 -10.15 13.12 8.36
CA GLU A 119 -11.43 12.62 7.89
C GLU A 119 -11.56 11.13 8.12
N VAL A 120 -12.70 10.71 8.69
CA VAL A 120 -13.02 9.30 8.91
C VAL A 120 -13.76 8.74 7.71
N VAL A 121 -13.24 7.66 7.14
CA VAL A 121 -13.80 6.97 5.96
C VAL A 121 -14.29 5.59 6.38
N TYR A 122 -15.59 5.35 6.20
CA TYR A 122 -16.26 4.10 6.49
C TYR A 122 -16.27 3.14 5.30
N ILE A 123 -16.30 1.84 5.57
CA ILE A 123 -16.47 0.79 4.55
C ILE A 123 -17.94 0.35 4.54
N GLY A 124 -18.66 0.78 3.50
CA GLY A 124 -20.06 0.42 3.26
C GLY A 124 -20.23 -0.96 2.64
N THR A 125 -21.49 -1.40 2.55
CA THR A 125 -21.87 -2.67 1.90
C THR A 125 -21.79 -2.63 0.38
N ASP A 126 -21.73 -1.43 -0.22
CA ASP A 126 -21.57 -1.18 -1.65
C ASP A 126 -20.13 -1.35 -2.13
N PHE A 127 -19.14 -1.04 -1.29
CA PHE A 127 -17.73 -1.08 -1.66
C PHE A 127 -17.24 -2.40 -2.29
N PRO A 128 -17.54 -3.60 -1.73
CA PRO A 128 -17.06 -4.86 -2.30
C PRO A 128 -17.48 -5.07 -3.76
N ASP A 129 -18.74 -4.78 -4.07
CA ASP A 129 -19.33 -4.92 -5.41
C ASP A 129 -18.70 -3.91 -6.37
N GLU A 130 -18.65 -2.63 -5.98
CA GLU A 130 -18.08 -1.56 -6.80
C GLU A 130 -16.59 -1.80 -7.11
N PHE A 131 -15.80 -2.17 -6.10
CA PHE A 131 -14.40 -2.50 -6.29
C PHE A 131 -14.18 -3.65 -7.29
N SER A 132 -15.04 -4.66 -7.24
CA SER A 132 -14.87 -5.91 -7.99
C SER A 132 -15.51 -5.90 -9.38
N HIS A 133 -16.54 -5.07 -9.59
CA HIS A 133 -17.42 -5.16 -10.75
C HIS A 133 -17.64 -3.83 -11.49
N SER A 134 -16.99 -2.74 -11.07
CA SER A 134 -17.03 -1.47 -11.79
C SER A 134 -16.47 -1.57 -13.23
N ILE A 135 -16.85 -0.60 -14.06
CA ILE A 135 -16.34 -0.48 -15.43
C ILE A 135 -14.81 -0.31 -15.43
N ASP A 136 -14.25 0.40 -14.44
CA ASP A 136 -12.80 0.54 -14.26
C ASP A 136 -12.15 -0.83 -14.04
N THR A 137 -12.71 -1.64 -13.14
CA THR A 137 -12.24 -3.01 -12.87
C THR A 137 -12.38 -3.93 -14.07
N LYS A 138 -13.44 -3.82 -14.87
CA LYS A 138 -13.59 -4.64 -16.10
C LYS A 138 -12.53 -4.30 -17.16
N ASN A 139 -12.13 -3.03 -17.24
CA ASN A 139 -11.18 -2.54 -18.24
C ASN A 139 -9.71 -2.64 -17.81
N ILE A 140 -9.42 -2.83 -16.52
CA ILE A 140 -8.05 -3.00 -16.02
C ILE A 140 -7.45 -4.34 -16.52
N LYS A 141 -6.16 -4.33 -16.87
CA LYS A 141 -5.45 -5.50 -17.42
C LYS A 141 -4.01 -5.56 -16.94
N GLY A 142 -3.42 -6.74 -16.99
CA GLY A 142 -1.98 -6.94 -16.83
C GLY A 142 -1.47 -6.57 -15.43
N ALA A 143 -0.41 -5.77 -15.35
CA ALA A 143 0.20 -5.39 -14.07
C ALA A 143 -0.76 -4.57 -13.19
N ASN A 144 -1.59 -3.71 -13.78
CA ASN A 144 -2.54 -2.89 -13.05
C ASN A 144 -3.67 -3.74 -12.44
N GLU A 145 -4.12 -4.78 -13.14
CA GLU A 145 -5.16 -5.72 -12.64
C GLU A 145 -4.69 -6.44 -11.38
N LYS A 146 -3.45 -6.94 -11.39
CA LYS A 146 -2.83 -7.55 -10.21
C LYS A 146 -2.61 -6.54 -9.11
N ALA A 147 -2.27 -5.30 -9.45
CA ALA A 147 -2.09 -4.24 -8.48
C ALA A 147 -3.40 -3.92 -7.74
N LYS A 148 -4.50 -3.78 -8.48
CA LYS A 148 -5.84 -3.62 -7.88
C LYS A 148 -6.19 -4.81 -7.00
N ALA A 149 -6.00 -6.04 -7.48
CA ALA A 149 -6.30 -7.23 -6.68
C ALA A 149 -5.51 -7.29 -5.35
N ASN A 150 -4.24 -6.88 -5.32
CA ASN A 150 -3.44 -6.88 -4.09
C ASN A 150 -3.68 -5.66 -3.19
N ALA A 151 -4.29 -4.59 -3.70
CA ALA A 151 -4.59 -3.39 -2.91
C ALA A 151 -5.57 -3.67 -1.74
N ILE A 152 -6.37 -4.74 -1.84
CA ILE A 152 -7.34 -5.13 -0.80
C ILE A 152 -6.67 -5.42 0.55
N PHE A 153 -5.41 -5.86 0.55
CA PHE A 153 -4.66 -6.17 1.77
C PHE A 153 -4.07 -4.91 2.45
N ALA A 154 -4.32 -3.73 1.89
CA ALA A 154 -3.76 -2.48 2.36
C ALA A 154 -4.78 -1.33 2.41
N ILE A 155 -6.10 -1.61 2.36
CA ILE A 155 -7.15 -0.58 2.34
C ILE A 155 -6.97 0.43 3.47
N ASP A 156 -6.71 -0.05 4.69
CA ASP A 156 -6.47 0.77 5.87
C ASP A 156 -5.32 1.77 5.66
N LYS A 157 -4.20 1.30 5.12
CA LYS A 157 -2.99 2.08 4.89
C LYS A 157 -3.18 3.05 3.72
N LEU A 158 -3.85 2.60 2.65
CA LEU A 158 -4.13 3.42 1.47
C LEU A 158 -5.03 4.61 1.82
N ILE A 159 -6.03 4.41 2.68
CA ILE A 159 -6.88 5.49 3.21
C ILE A 159 -6.04 6.40 4.12
N LYS A 160 -5.27 5.85 5.06
CA LYS A 160 -4.44 6.65 5.99
C LYS A 160 -3.52 7.65 5.28
N ILE A 161 -2.95 7.28 4.14
CA ILE A 161 -2.04 8.16 3.37
C ILE A 161 -2.73 8.95 2.25
N ALA A 162 -4.06 8.85 2.13
CA ALA A 162 -4.81 9.53 1.08
C ALA A 162 -4.61 11.05 1.18
N ASN A 163 -4.39 11.70 0.04
CA ASN A 163 -4.10 13.13 -0.02
C ASN A 163 -4.76 13.79 -1.23
N ASN A 164 -4.51 15.10 -1.42
CA ASN A 164 -4.98 15.84 -2.57
C ASN A 164 -6.50 15.74 -2.78
N LYS A 165 -7.28 15.97 -1.72
CA LYS A 165 -8.75 15.96 -1.75
C LYS A 165 -9.25 16.87 -2.88
N ARG A 166 -10.11 16.32 -3.74
CA ARG A 166 -10.79 17.07 -4.81
C ARG A 166 -12.25 16.71 -4.85
N GLU A 167 -13.08 17.72 -5.01
CA GLU A 167 -14.49 17.52 -5.36
C GLU A 167 -14.59 16.87 -6.74
N TYR A 168 -15.48 15.89 -6.84
CA TYR A 168 -15.78 15.21 -8.07
C TYR A 168 -17.24 15.47 -8.45
N PRO A 169 -17.51 16.30 -9.46
CA PRO A 169 -18.88 16.50 -9.91
C PRO A 169 -19.43 15.17 -10.45
N ASP A 170 -20.67 14.85 -10.09
CA ASP A 170 -21.31 13.60 -10.49
C ASP A 170 -21.51 13.58 -12.01
N PHE A 171 -20.59 12.95 -12.73
CA PHE A 171 -20.69 12.80 -14.17
C PHE A 171 -21.73 11.71 -14.48
N LYS A 172 -22.93 12.15 -14.90
CA LYS A 172 -24.00 11.39 -15.59
C LYS A 172 -25.17 10.87 -14.76
N ASN A 173 -25.56 11.47 -13.63
CA ASN A 173 -26.76 11.08 -12.86
C ASN A 173 -26.85 9.56 -12.58
N LYS A 174 -25.73 8.83 -12.60
CA LYS A 174 -25.72 7.36 -12.54
C LYS A 174 -25.97 6.84 -11.14
N HIS A 175 -25.82 7.69 -10.11
CA HIS A 175 -25.77 7.27 -8.72
C HIS A 175 -26.89 7.85 -7.83
N GLY A 176 -27.85 8.60 -8.41
CA GLY A 176 -29.08 9.03 -7.75
C GLY A 176 -28.87 9.71 -6.38
N ASN A 177 -29.80 9.51 -5.44
CA ASN A 177 -29.79 10.09 -4.09
C ASN A 177 -28.67 9.58 -3.16
N LYS A 178 -27.77 8.70 -3.62
CA LYS A 178 -26.78 8.08 -2.72
C LYS A 178 -25.70 9.06 -2.28
N ALA A 179 -25.44 10.14 -3.02
CA ALA A 179 -24.35 11.08 -2.74
C ALA A 179 -24.87 12.52 -2.58
N LYS A 180 -25.80 12.76 -1.62
CA LYS A 180 -26.47 14.06 -1.50
C LYS A 180 -25.51 15.23 -1.27
N HIS A 181 -24.38 15.01 -0.59
CA HIS A 181 -23.32 16.01 -0.37
C HIS A 181 -22.11 15.84 -1.29
N GLY A 182 -22.26 15.08 -2.37
CA GLY A 182 -21.27 14.98 -3.43
C GLY A 182 -20.26 13.85 -3.29
N TRP A 183 -19.29 13.87 -4.19
CA TRP A 183 -18.24 12.87 -4.32
C TRP A 183 -16.87 13.50 -4.14
N TYR A 184 -15.98 12.79 -3.49
CA TYR A 184 -14.61 13.21 -3.27
C TYR A 184 -13.63 12.22 -3.87
N ARG A 185 -12.47 12.75 -4.25
CA ARG A 185 -11.32 11.99 -4.74
C ARG A 185 -10.11 12.31 -3.91
N TYR A 186 -9.36 11.27 -3.59
CA TYR A 186 -8.04 11.38 -3.00
C TYR A 186 -7.07 10.58 -3.84
N ASP A 187 -5.85 11.09 -3.95
CA ASP A 187 -4.75 10.35 -4.55
C ASP A 187 -4.08 9.48 -3.47
N THR A 188 -3.62 8.29 -3.85
CA THR A 188 -2.89 7.36 -2.97
C THR A 188 -1.88 6.57 -3.80
N HIS A 189 -0.81 6.09 -3.16
CA HIS A 189 0.29 5.40 -3.85
C HIS A 189 0.71 4.13 -3.12
N PHE A 190 1.06 3.10 -3.88
CA PHE A 190 1.56 1.87 -3.31
C PHE A 190 2.57 1.15 -4.21
N GLY A 191 3.48 0.43 -3.55
CA GLY A 191 4.52 -0.39 -4.18
C GLY A 191 4.20 -1.86 -4.07
N ILE A 192 4.35 -2.59 -5.18
CA ILE A 192 4.32 -4.05 -5.21
C ILE A 192 5.72 -4.59 -5.52
N PRO A 193 6.25 -5.53 -4.71
CA PRO A 193 7.58 -6.08 -4.92
C PRO A 193 7.64 -6.93 -6.20
N VAL A 194 8.75 -6.83 -6.91
CA VAL A 194 9.13 -7.68 -8.02
C VAL A 194 10.31 -8.53 -7.56
N TYR A 195 10.19 -9.84 -7.70
CA TYR A 195 11.22 -10.79 -7.32
C TYR A 195 11.89 -11.37 -8.57
N ASP A 196 13.21 -11.58 -8.50
CA ASP A 196 13.97 -12.28 -9.51
C ASP A 196 13.67 -13.79 -9.53
N LYS A 197 14.29 -14.52 -10.46
CA LYS A 197 14.14 -15.99 -10.58
C LYS A 197 14.57 -16.76 -9.34
N ASN A 198 15.37 -16.17 -8.46
CA ASN A 198 15.85 -16.76 -7.22
C ASN A 198 14.97 -16.37 -6.01
N GLY A 199 13.89 -15.62 -6.22
CA GLY A 199 13.03 -15.12 -5.15
C GLY A 199 13.59 -13.92 -4.42
N MET A 200 14.61 -13.24 -4.95
CA MET A 200 15.17 -12.03 -4.34
C MET A 200 14.45 -10.79 -4.84
N LEU A 201 14.19 -9.85 -3.92
CA LEU A 201 13.60 -8.56 -4.25
C LEU A 201 14.50 -7.81 -5.23
N GLU A 202 14.00 -7.58 -6.43
CA GLU A 202 14.67 -6.85 -7.51
C GLU A 202 14.32 -5.35 -7.44
N ARG A 203 13.03 -5.03 -7.25
CA ARG A 203 12.51 -3.64 -7.14
C ARG A 203 11.08 -3.62 -6.59
N TYR A 204 10.55 -2.42 -6.36
CA TYR A 204 9.11 -2.19 -6.25
C TYR A 204 8.59 -1.54 -7.53
N ASN A 205 7.47 -2.05 -8.06
CA ASN A 205 6.68 -1.30 -9.02
C ASN A 205 5.74 -0.40 -8.23
N VAL A 206 5.86 0.92 -8.41
CA VAL A 206 4.99 1.91 -7.79
C VAL A 206 3.75 2.12 -8.66
N PHE A 207 2.60 2.29 -8.01
CA PHE A 207 1.31 2.54 -8.63
C PHE A 207 0.67 3.75 -7.96
N GLY A 208 0.24 4.71 -8.78
CA GLY A 208 -0.70 5.73 -8.36
C GLY A 208 -2.14 5.21 -8.50
N ALA A 209 -3.00 5.59 -7.58
CA ALA A 209 -4.40 5.22 -7.55
C ALA A 209 -5.27 6.39 -7.04
N ARG A 210 -6.57 6.30 -7.31
CA ARG A 210 -7.55 7.25 -6.78
C ARG A 210 -8.58 6.54 -5.92
N ILE A 211 -8.75 7.04 -4.71
CA ILE A 211 -9.81 6.63 -3.82
C ILE A 211 -11.04 7.47 -4.15
N LEU A 212 -12.16 6.81 -4.46
CA LEU A 212 -13.46 7.45 -4.61
C LEU A 212 -14.20 7.34 -3.27
N ILE A 213 -14.62 8.49 -2.76
CA ILE A 213 -15.38 8.59 -1.52
C ILE A 213 -16.72 9.24 -1.81
N ARG A 214 -17.79 8.61 -1.33
CA ARG A 214 -19.15 9.12 -1.38
C ARG A 214 -19.47 9.80 -0.05
N CYS A 215 -20.07 10.99 -0.09
CA CYS A 215 -20.62 11.63 1.09
C CYS A 215 -22.13 11.39 1.15
N ASP A 216 -22.61 10.79 2.24
CA ASP A 216 -24.04 10.57 2.43
C ASP A 216 -24.77 11.85 2.87
N GLU A 217 -26.03 11.74 3.27
CA GLU A 217 -26.86 12.89 3.67
C GLU A 217 -26.49 13.48 5.04
N ASN A 218 -25.85 12.68 5.90
CA ASN A 218 -25.42 13.08 7.24
C ASN A 218 -24.02 13.71 7.23
N GLY A 219 -23.31 13.62 6.10
CA GLY A 219 -21.94 14.09 5.97
C GLY A 219 -20.90 12.99 6.17
N ASP A 220 -21.34 11.73 6.33
CA ASP A 220 -20.45 10.60 6.53
C ASP A 220 -19.80 10.17 5.22
N LEU A 221 -18.50 9.88 5.28
CA LEU A 221 -17.68 9.54 4.12
C LEU A 221 -17.55 8.02 4.00
N TYR A 222 -17.92 7.49 2.84
CA TYR A 222 -17.85 6.06 2.55
C TYR A 222 -16.90 5.79 1.38
N LEU A 223 -15.96 4.85 1.58
CA LEU A 223 -15.17 4.32 0.48
C LEU A 223 -16.10 3.66 -0.54
N TYR A 224 -16.01 4.10 -1.80
CA TYR A 224 -16.85 3.59 -2.87
C TYR A 224 -16.06 2.70 -3.85
N ASP A 225 -14.89 3.13 -4.31
CA ASP A 225 -14.02 2.34 -5.18
C ASP A 225 -12.56 2.85 -5.06
N ILE A 226 -11.60 2.03 -5.48
CA ILE A 226 -10.21 2.42 -5.73
C ILE A 226 -9.95 2.24 -7.22
N VAL A 227 -9.88 3.36 -7.92
CA VAL A 227 -9.89 3.41 -9.39
C VAL A 227 -8.60 4.00 -9.94
N ARG A 228 -8.47 3.95 -11.28
CA ARG A 228 -7.35 4.57 -12.01
C ARG A 228 -5.97 4.10 -11.54
N ILE A 229 -5.90 2.86 -11.06
CA ILE A 229 -4.64 2.23 -10.66
C ILE A 229 -3.75 2.12 -11.89
N LYS A 230 -2.63 2.84 -11.85
CA LYS A 230 -1.69 2.91 -12.97
C LYS A 230 -0.28 2.77 -12.44
N LYS A 231 0.45 1.81 -13.00
CA LYS A 231 1.89 1.69 -12.76
C LYS A 231 2.58 2.98 -13.19
N GLU A 232 3.36 3.54 -12.28
CA GLU A 232 4.26 4.62 -12.59
C GLU A 232 5.43 4.07 -13.39
N THR A 233 5.64 4.65 -14.57
CA THR A 233 6.89 4.44 -15.29
C THR A 233 7.97 5.11 -14.47
N SER A 234 8.91 4.31 -13.95
CA SER A 234 10.13 4.81 -13.34
C SER A 234 10.72 5.90 -14.23
N ARG A 235 10.62 7.17 -13.81
CA ARG A 235 11.75 8.06 -14.07
C ARG A 235 12.91 7.35 -13.37
N PRO A 236 13.98 6.95 -14.05
CA PRO A 236 15.15 6.50 -13.33
C PRO A 236 15.44 7.58 -12.29
N LEU A 237 15.65 7.16 -11.03
CA LEU A 237 16.25 8.03 -10.04
C LEU A 237 17.62 8.39 -10.64
N SER A 238 17.66 9.54 -11.33
CA SER A 238 18.85 10.13 -11.90
C SER A 238 19.73 10.66 -10.78
#